data_AF-A0A7Y3LJN3-F1
#
_entry.id   AF-A0A7Y3LJN3-F1
#
_cell.length_a   1.000
_cell.length_b   1.000
_cell.length_c   1.000
_cell.angle_alpha   90.00
_cell.angle_beta   90.00
_cell.angle_gamma   90.00
#
_symmetry.space_group_name_H-M   'P 1'
#
loop_
_entity.id
_entity.type
_entity.pdbx_description
1 polymer ?
#
loop_
_entity_poly.entity_id
_entity_poly.type
_entity_poly.pdbx_seq_one_letter_code
_entity_poly.pdbx_strand_id
1 'polypeptide(L)'
;MRRKTFDRILSAVGFLMTVVLVAAGSLLMWGYSFANSNVHSQLSQQQIYFPALGSSALASPKIGPYLNQYAGQEVLTGPQAEAYANHFIAVHLSEMQYNGVYSAISAQVQKDPTNAKLKALEQTSFQGTTLRGLLLEAYAFWQIAQIALYASIAAFIGAGLMLILSILGVFHLRRVSEKAEI
;
A
#
# COMPACT_ATOMS: atom_id res chain seq x y z
N MET A 1 -1.17 21.97 44.78
CA MET A 1 -1.43 20.51 44.78
C MET A 1 -0.14 19.80 45.20
N ARG A 2 -0.20 18.65 45.89
CA ARG A 2 1.02 17.95 46.38
C ARG A 2 1.79 17.34 45.20
N ARG A 3 3.11 17.51 45.15
CA ARG A 3 3.97 17.00 44.07
C ARG A 3 3.82 15.48 43.86
N LYS A 4 3.75 14.72 44.97
CA LYS A 4 3.49 13.27 44.93
C LYS A 4 2.15 12.90 44.29
N THR A 5 1.10 13.71 44.47
CA THR A 5 -0.21 13.44 43.85
C THR A 5 -0.14 13.68 42.35
N PHE A 6 0.53 14.75 41.93
CA PHE A 6 0.75 15.07 40.51
C PHE A 6 1.52 13.96 39.80
N ASP A 7 2.69 13.59 40.32
CA ASP A 7 3.55 12.59 39.71
C ASP A 7 2.85 11.21 39.62
N ARG A 8 1.95 10.89 40.57
CA ARG A 8 1.15 9.64 40.56
C ARG A 8 0.11 9.64 39.45
N ILE A 9 -0.60 10.75 39.27
CA ILE A 9 -1.57 10.91 38.17
C ILE A 9 -0.83 10.84 36.83
N LEU A 10 0.28 11.59 36.70
CA LEU A 10 1.07 11.62 35.47
C LEU A 10 1.61 10.24 35.10
N SER A 11 2.15 9.49 36.07
CA SER A 11 2.64 8.12 35.83
C SER A 11 1.50 7.17 35.45
N ALA A 12 0.34 7.25 36.11
CA ALA A 12 -0.83 6.41 35.80
C ALA A 12 -1.37 6.68 34.38
N VAL A 13 -1.48 7.95 34.00
CA VAL A 13 -1.85 8.36 32.64
C VAL A 13 -0.81 7.85 31.63
N GLY A 14 0.48 7.93 31.96
CA GLY A 14 1.53 7.40 31.09
C GLY A 14 1.46 5.90 30.86
N PHE A 15 1.18 5.11 31.91
CA PHE A 15 0.94 3.66 31.76
C PHE A 15 -0.32 3.38 30.93
N LEU A 16 -1.41 4.13 31.14
CA LEU A 16 -2.62 3.98 30.34
C LEU A 16 -2.34 4.26 28.85
N MET A 17 -1.64 5.36 28.55
CA MET A 17 -1.23 5.71 27.18
C MET A 17 -0.33 4.65 26.57
N THR A 18 0.57 4.04 27.34
CA THR A 18 1.39 2.92 26.89
C THR A 18 0.51 1.76 26.41
N VAL A 19 -0.47 1.34 27.21
CA VAL A 19 -1.39 0.25 26.85
C VAL A 19 -2.17 0.57 25.58
N VAL A 20 -2.69 1.80 25.46
CA VAL A 20 -3.42 2.25 24.26
C VAL A 20 -2.52 2.21 23.02
N LEU A 21 -1.29 2.71 23.13
CA LEU A 21 -0.33 2.73 22.01
C LEU A 21 0.10 1.32 21.60
N VAL A 22 0.29 0.39 22.55
CA VAL A 22 0.56 -1.02 22.24
C VAL A 22 -0.62 -1.66 21.49
N ALA A 23 -1.86 -1.41 21.95
CA ALA A 23 -3.05 -1.93 21.30
C ALA A 23 -3.19 -1.37 19.87
N ALA A 24 -3.03 -0.05 19.71
CA ALA A 24 -3.06 0.61 18.41
C ALA A 24 -1.97 0.08 17.47
N GLY A 25 -0.72 -0.01 17.94
CA GLY A 25 0.40 -0.54 17.17
C GLY A 25 0.16 -1.98 16.72
N SER A 26 -0.42 -2.82 17.58
CA SER A 26 -0.76 -4.21 17.26
C SER A 26 -1.85 -4.31 16.19
N LEU A 27 -2.92 -3.51 16.30
CA LEU A 27 -4.00 -3.48 15.30
C LEU A 27 -3.51 -2.99 13.93
N LEU A 28 -2.64 -1.98 13.92
CA LEU A 28 -2.02 -1.48 12.69
C LEU A 28 -1.10 -2.52 12.05
N MET A 29 -0.32 -3.24 12.85
CA MET A 29 0.52 -4.34 12.36
C MET A 29 -0.32 -5.48 11.75
N TRP A 30 -1.45 -5.81 12.38
CA TRP A 30 -2.39 -6.78 11.83
C TRP A 30 -3.00 -6.30 10.51
N GLY A 31 -3.41 -5.03 10.44
CA GLY A 31 -3.90 -4.42 9.19
C GLY A 31 -2.88 -4.46 8.05
N TYR A 32 -1.62 -4.13 8.34
CA TYR A 32 -0.50 -4.27 7.40
C TYR A 32 -0.36 -5.70 6.87
N SER A 33 -0.33 -6.68 7.79
CA SER A 33 -0.16 -8.09 7.45
C SER A 33 -1.32 -8.63 6.61
N PHE A 34 -2.56 -8.30 7.00
CA PHE A 34 -3.76 -8.68 6.28
C PHE A 34 -3.77 -8.12 4.85
N ALA A 35 -3.54 -6.81 4.69
CA ALA A 35 -3.57 -6.16 3.39
C ALA A 35 -2.49 -6.70 2.45
N ASN A 36 -1.25 -6.86 2.92
CA ASN A 36 -0.17 -7.44 2.11
C ASN A 36 -0.45 -8.89 1.69
N SER A 37 -0.98 -9.70 2.60
CA SER A 37 -1.32 -11.10 2.31
C SER A 37 -2.44 -11.21 1.28
N ASN A 38 -3.46 -10.32 1.36
CA ASN A 38 -4.53 -10.27 0.38
C ASN A 38 -4.03 -9.84 -1.00
N VAL A 39 -3.20 -8.78 -1.07
CA VAL A 39 -2.60 -8.33 -2.33
C VAL A 39 -1.82 -9.47 -2.98
N HIS A 40 -0.95 -10.14 -2.22
CA HIS A 40 -0.15 -11.25 -2.74
C HIS A 40 -1.02 -12.40 -3.24
N SER A 41 -1.99 -12.86 -2.44
CA SER A 41 -2.87 -13.97 -2.77
C SER A 41 -3.75 -13.70 -3.99
N GLN A 42 -4.28 -12.48 -4.11
CA GLN A 42 -5.10 -12.10 -5.27
C GLN A 42 -4.27 -11.99 -6.55
N LEU A 43 -3.06 -11.42 -6.44
CA LEU A 43 -2.15 -11.28 -7.56
C LEU A 43 -1.62 -12.64 -8.04
N SER A 44 -1.26 -13.56 -7.13
CA SER A 44 -0.80 -14.91 -7.49
C SER A 44 -1.87 -15.72 -8.23
N GLN A 45 -3.15 -15.48 -7.93
CA GLN A 45 -4.26 -16.12 -8.66
C GLN A 45 -4.38 -15.64 -10.11
N GLN A 46 -3.82 -14.46 -10.44
CA GLN A 46 -3.83 -13.96 -11.81
C GLN A 46 -2.81 -14.67 -12.70
N GLN A 47 -1.76 -15.29 -12.13
CA GLN A 47 -0.71 -15.97 -12.88
C GLN A 47 -0.10 -15.07 -13.97
N ILE A 48 0.07 -13.78 -13.68
CA ILE A 48 0.64 -12.80 -14.62
C ILE A 48 2.15 -12.78 -14.42
N TYR A 49 2.89 -12.96 -15.51
CA TYR A 49 4.35 -12.92 -15.51
C TYR A 49 4.86 -11.74 -16.32
N PHE A 50 5.93 -11.12 -15.82
CA PHE A 50 6.71 -10.21 -16.64
C PHE A 50 7.39 -10.98 -17.78
N PRO A 51 7.52 -10.40 -18.98
CA PRO A 51 8.24 -11.05 -20.07
C PRO A 51 9.69 -11.38 -19.69
N ALA A 52 10.28 -12.35 -20.39
CA ALA A 52 11.67 -12.73 -20.19
C ALA A 52 12.62 -11.58 -20.57
N LEU A 53 13.77 -11.50 -19.88
CA LEU A 53 14.79 -10.49 -20.15
C LEU A 53 15.32 -10.65 -21.58
N GLY A 54 15.43 -9.53 -22.31
CA GLY A 54 15.86 -9.54 -23.72
C GLY A 54 14.76 -9.96 -24.72
N SER A 55 13.53 -10.25 -24.27
CA SER A 55 12.40 -10.46 -25.18
C SER A 55 12.01 -9.17 -25.92
N SER A 56 11.39 -9.32 -27.09
CA SER A 56 10.86 -8.18 -27.87
C SER A 56 9.84 -7.36 -27.08
N ALA A 57 9.10 -7.98 -26.16
CA ALA A 57 8.14 -7.33 -25.28
C ALA A 57 8.78 -6.32 -24.31
N LEU A 58 10.08 -6.45 -24.01
CA LEU A 58 10.86 -5.50 -23.18
C LEU A 58 11.80 -4.62 -24.01
N ALA A 59 11.82 -4.76 -25.34
CA ALA A 59 12.74 -4.00 -26.19
C ALA A 59 12.37 -2.51 -26.30
N SER A 60 11.10 -2.16 -26.09
CA SER A 60 10.64 -0.77 -26.16
C SER A 60 11.29 0.07 -25.05
N PRO A 61 11.82 1.27 -25.36
CA PRO A 61 12.40 2.16 -24.36
C PRO A 61 11.37 2.69 -23.35
N LYS A 62 10.07 2.59 -23.66
CA LYS A 62 8.97 2.93 -22.73
C LYS A 62 8.65 1.79 -21.74
N ILE A 63 9.16 0.58 -21.99
CA ILE A 63 8.85 -0.63 -21.23
C ILE A 63 10.09 -1.17 -20.51
N GLY A 64 11.13 -1.53 -21.26
CA GLY A 64 12.31 -2.26 -20.77
C GLY A 64 12.95 -1.64 -19.53
N PRO A 65 13.32 -0.35 -19.51
CA PRO A 65 13.97 0.28 -18.36
C PRO A 65 13.20 0.14 -17.04
N TYR A 66 11.87 0.03 -17.10
CA TYR A 66 11.02 -0.04 -15.91
C TYR A 66 10.74 -1.48 -15.47
N LEU A 67 10.76 -2.44 -16.40
CA LEU A 67 10.36 -3.83 -16.15
C LEU A 67 11.52 -4.83 -16.13
N ASN A 68 12.71 -4.47 -16.61
CA ASN A 68 13.87 -5.37 -16.66
C ASN A 68 14.23 -5.97 -15.29
N GLN A 69 14.06 -5.18 -14.22
CA GLN A 69 14.29 -5.63 -12.83
C GLN A 69 13.35 -6.76 -12.37
N TYR A 70 12.20 -6.91 -13.03
CA TYR A 70 11.18 -7.91 -12.73
C TYR A 70 11.08 -9.00 -13.80
N ALA A 71 11.97 -9.00 -14.80
CA ALA A 71 11.86 -9.90 -15.94
C ALA A 71 11.77 -11.38 -15.52
N GLY A 72 10.79 -12.09 -16.09
CA GLY A 72 10.48 -13.49 -15.77
C GLY A 72 9.84 -13.75 -14.40
N GLN A 73 9.66 -12.74 -13.56
CA GLN A 73 8.98 -12.89 -12.27
C GLN A 73 7.47 -12.88 -12.45
N GLU A 74 6.76 -13.49 -11.52
CA GLU A 74 5.31 -13.32 -11.38
C GLU A 74 5.01 -11.96 -10.72
N VAL A 75 3.92 -11.32 -11.12
CA VAL A 75 3.41 -10.10 -10.51
C VAL A 75 2.75 -10.48 -9.18
N LEU A 76 3.43 -10.24 -8.06
CA LEU A 76 3.02 -10.73 -6.73
C LEU A 76 2.97 -9.64 -5.65
N THR A 77 3.38 -8.41 -5.98
CA THR A 77 3.46 -7.29 -5.05
C THR A 77 2.83 -6.04 -5.65
N GLY A 78 2.42 -5.10 -4.79
CA GLY A 78 1.89 -3.81 -5.23
C GLY A 78 2.82 -3.08 -6.22
N PRO A 79 4.12 -2.91 -5.93
CA PRO A 79 5.05 -2.25 -6.86
C PRO A 79 5.21 -2.97 -8.20
N GLN A 80 5.19 -4.31 -8.23
CA GLN A 80 5.17 -5.07 -9.48
C GLN A 80 3.86 -4.83 -10.26
N ALA A 81 2.71 -4.82 -9.57
CA ALA A 81 1.41 -4.57 -10.18
C ALA A 81 1.35 -3.17 -10.80
N GLU A 82 1.84 -2.14 -10.09
CA GLU A 82 1.96 -0.78 -10.59
C GLU A 82 2.87 -0.72 -11.83
N ALA A 83 4.05 -1.36 -11.76
CA ALA A 83 5.00 -1.36 -12.87
C ALA A 83 4.39 -2.01 -14.12
N TYR A 84 3.76 -3.18 -13.98
CA TYR A 84 3.08 -3.87 -15.08
C TYR A 84 1.92 -3.02 -15.64
N ALA A 85 1.11 -2.41 -14.77
CA ALA A 85 -0.02 -1.57 -15.17
C ALA A 85 0.41 -0.33 -15.96
N ASN A 86 1.43 0.40 -15.47
CA ASN A 86 1.84 1.68 -16.03
C ASN A 86 2.87 1.58 -17.16
N HIS A 87 3.71 0.56 -17.16
CA HIS A 87 4.79 0.42 -18.16
C HIS A 87 4.58 -0.72 -19.13
N PHE A 88 3.68 -1.67 -18.86
CA PHE A 88 3.32 -2.70 -19.84
C PHE A 88 1.96 -2.39 -20.47
N ILE A 89 0.87 -2.45 -19.69
CA ILE A 89 -0.49 -2.34 -20.22
C ILE A 89 -0.75 -0.94 -20.79
N ALA A 90 -0.41 0.12 -20.06
CA ALA A 90 -0.65 1.49 -20.53
C ALA A 90 0.08 1.81 -21.84
N VAL A 91 1.31 1.31 -22.02
CA VAL A 91 2.09 1.50 -23.25
C VAL A 91 1.39 0.80 -24.42
N HIS A 92 1.02 -0.48 -24.27
CA HIS A 92 0.31 -1.21 -25.32
C HIS A 92 -1.05 -0.60 -25.65
N LEU A 93 -1.82 -0.15 -24.65
CA LEU A 93 -3.07 0.59 -24.88
C LEU A 93 -2.80 1.87 -25.69
N SER A 94 -1.77 2.63 -25.36
CA SER A 94 -1.44 3.88 -26.07
C SER A 94 -1.04 3.67 -27.54
N GLU A 95 -0.57 2.48 -27.90
CA GLU A 95 -0.18 2.11 -29.26
C GLU A 95 -1.38 1.62 -30.10
N MET A 96 -2.52 1.35 -29.46
CA MET A 96 -3.77 0.99 -30.16
C MET A 96 -4.41 2.20 -30.83
N GLN A 97 -5.32 1.94 -31.79
CA GLN A 97 -6.15 3.00 -32.37
C GLN A 97 -6.90 3.77 -31.28
N TYR A 98 -7.06 5.08 -31.50
CA TYR A 98 -7.63 6.02 -30.51
C TYR A 98 -6.88 6.00 -29.17
N ASN A 99 -5.58 5.68 -29.17
CA ASN A 99 -4.73 5.51 -27.99
C ASN A 99 -5.28 4.49 -26.98
N GLY A 100 -6.09 3.52 -27.45
CA GLY A 100 -6.73 2.53 -26.60
C GLY A 100 -7.78 3.10 -25.65
N VAL A 101 -8.26 4.34 -25.87
CA VAL A 101 -9.28 4.98 -25.02
C VAL A 101 -10.65 4.37 -25.30
N TYR A 102 -11.16 3.60 -24.32
CA TYR A 102 -12.41 2.84 -24.45
C TYR A 102 -13.59 3.70 -24.95
N SER A 103 -13.81 4.87 -24.35
CA SER A 103 -14.93 5.74 -24.70
C SER A 103 -14.85 6.27 -26.14
N ALA A 104 -13.63 6.55 -26.63
CA ALA A 104 -13.41 6.99 -28.00
C ALA A 104 -13.69 5.86 -29.00
N ILE A 105 -13.26 4.63 -28.69
CA ILE A 105 -13.50 3.45 -29.51
C ILE A 105 -14.99 3.10 -29.52
N SER A 106 -15.64 3.11 -28.35
CA SER A 106 -17.07 2.83 -28.21
C SER A 106 -17.93 3.80 -29.03
N ALA A 107 -17.56 5.08 -29.08
CA ALA A 107 -18.22 6.05 -29.95
C ALA A 107 -18.10 5.72 -31.44
N GLN A 108 -17.06 5.00 -31.88
CA GLN A 108 -16.95 4.52 -33.27
C GLN A 108 -17.76 3.25 -33.50
N VAL A 109 -17.78 2.33 -32.54
CA VAL A 109 -18.63 1.13 -32.59
C VAL A 109 -20.10 1.52 -32.71
N GLN A 110 -20.54 2.56 -32.01
CA GLN A 110 -21.92 3.05 -32.11
C GLN A 110 -22.27 3.59 -33.50
N LYS A 111 -21.30 4.17 -34.23
CA LYS A 111 -21.49 4.66 -35.60
C LYS A 111 -21.49 3.54 -36.63
N ASP A 112 -20.72 2.48 -36.38
CA ASP A 112 -20.59 1.33 -37.28
C ASP A 112 -20.68 0.01 -36.49
N PRO A 113 -21.89 -0.35 -36.02
CA PRO A 113 -22.09 -1.46 -35.08
C PRO A 113 -21.93 -2.85 -35.72
N THR A 114 -21.71 -2.95 -37.03
CA THR A 114 -21.43 -4.23 -37.71
C THR A 114 -19.94 -4.46 -37.94
N ASN A 115 -19.10 -3.46 -37.63
CA ASN A 115 -17.65 -3.54 -37.79
C ASN A 115 -17.01 -4.46 -36.74
N ALA A 116 -16.70 -5.68 -37.14
CA ALA A 116 -16.09 -6.68 -36.26
C ALA A 116 -14.73 -6.22 -35.70
N LYS A 117 -13.95 -5.44 -36.45
CA LYS A 117 -12.64 -4.95 -35.98
C LYS A 117 -12.79 -3.91 -34.88
N LEU A 118 -13.72 -2.97 -35.01
CA LEU A 118 -14.00 -1.97 -33.97
C LEU A 118 -14.54 -2.63 -32.69
N LYS A 119 -15.41 -3.64 -32.81
CA LYS A 119 -15.89 -4.41 -31.66
C LYS A 119 -14.77 -5.14 -30.92
N ALA A 120 -13.88 -5.82 -31.66
CA ALA A 120 -12.72 -6.48 -31.06
C ALA A 120 -11.78 -5.47 -30.38
N LEU A 121 -11.59 -4.30 -30.99
CA LEU A 121 -10.80 -3.21 -30.42
C LEU A 121 -11.43 -2.67 -29.12
N GLU A 122 -12.74 -2.43 -29.11
CA GLU A 122 -13.49 -1.99 -27.92
C GLU A 122 -13.35 -3.00 -26.78
N GLN A 123 -13.54 -4.28 -27.07
CA GLN A 123 -13.37 -5.36 -26.09
C GLN A 123 -11.95 -5.42 -25.53
N THR A 124 -10.93 -5.33 -26.38
CA THR A 124 -9.52 -5.36 -25.96
C THR A 124 -9.18 -4.15 -25.10
N SER A 125 -9.64 -2.96 -25.50
CA SER A 125 -9.44 -1.73 -24.74
C SER A 125 -10.12 -1.80 -23.38
N PHE A 126 -11.36 -2.31 -23.32
CA PHE A 126 -12.08 -2.52 -22.07
C PHE A 126 -11.30 -3.46 -21.14
N GLN A 127 -10.97 -4.67 -21.61
CA GLN A 127 -10.25 -5.67 -20.83
C GLN A 127 -8.89 -5.15 -20.33
N GLY A 128 -8.11 -4.50 -21.20
CA GLY A 128 -6.83 -3.91 -20.83
C GLY A 128 -6.96 -2.79 -19.81
N THR A 129 -7.92 -1.88 -19.99
CA THR A 129 -8.16 -0.77 -19.05
C THR A 129 -8.66 -1.29 -17.70
N THR A 130 -9.54 -2.28 -17.69
CA THR A 130 -10.03 -2.93 -16.46
C THR A 130 -8.91 -3.64 -15.72
N LEU A 131 -8.12 -4.49 -16.41
CA LEU A 131 -6.98 -5.17 -15.79
C LEU A 131 -5.98 -4.16 -15.22
N ARG A 132 -5.66 -3.10 -15.98
CA ARG A 132 -4.81 -2.01 -15.50
C ARG A 132 -5.36 -1.38 -14.23
N GLY A 133 -6.67 -1.10 -14.18
CA GLY A 133 -7.34 -0.55 -13.01
C GLY A 133 -7.20 -1.48 -11.80
N LEU A 134 -7.49 -2.77 -11.96
CA LEU A 134 -7.40 -3.75 -10.87
C LEU A 134 -5.98 -3.90 -10.31
N LEU A 135 -4.96 -3.87 -11.17
CA LEU A 135 -3.56 -3.90 -10.74
C LEU A 135 -3.17 -2.63 -9.95
N LEU A 136 -3.68 -1.46 -10.35
CA LEU A 136 -3.46 -0.21 -9.62
C LEU A 136 -4.21 -0.17 -8.28
N GLU A 137 -5.39 -0.79 -8.19
CA GLU A 137 -6.08 -0.98 -6.91
C GLU A 137 -5.25 -1.86 -5.98
N ALA A 138 -4.68 -2.97 -6.48
CA ALA A 138 -3.79 -3.83 -5.68
C ALA A 138 -2.57 -3.05 -5.13
N TYR A 139 -2.01 -2.14 -5.94
CA TYR A 139 -0.97 -1.22 -5.50
C TYR A 139 -1.45 -0.22 -4.45
N ALA A 140 -2.64 0.36 -4.60
CA ALA A 140 -3.20 1.29 -3.62
C ALA A 140 -3.41 0.61 -2.26
N PHE A 141 -3.95 -0.62 -2.23
CA PHE A 141 -4.07 -1.41 -1.00
C PHE A 141 -2.71 -1.76 -0.39
N TRP A 142 -1.71 -2.06 -1.22
CA TRP A 142 -0.34 -2.25 -0.76
C TRP A 142 0.21 -0.98 -0.09
N GLN A 143 0.02 0.20 -0.69
CA GLN A 143 0.45 1.46 -0.09
C GLN A 143 -0.22 1.73 1.26
N ILE A 144 -1.54 1.47 1.37
CA ILE A 144 -2.26 1.57 2.65
C ILE A 144 -1.64 0.64 3.70
N ALA A 145 -1.26 -0.58 3.31
CA ALA A 145 -0.57 -1.51 4.19
C ALA A 145 0.76 -0.91 4.69
N GLN A 146 1.59 -0.36 3.79
CA GLN A 146 2.87 0.25 4.16
C GLN A 146 2.69 1.41 5.15
N ILE A 147 1.66 2.24 4.97
CA ILE A 147 1.32 3.31 5.92
C ILE A 147 0.98 2.71 7.29
N ALA A 148 0.17 1.65 7.33
CA ALA A 148 -0.16 0.96 8.57
C ALA A 148 1.08 0.38 9.28
N LEU A 149 2.06 -0.13 8.53
CA LEU A 149 3.34 -0.57 9.09
C LEU A 149 4.10 0.57 9.76
N TYR A 150 4.27 1.70 9.07
CA TYR A 150 4.98 2.85 9.64
C TYR A 150 4.26 3.43 10.86
N ALA A 151 2.93 3.49 10.81
CA ALA A 151 2.12 3.93 11.93
C ALA A 151 2.21 2.96 13.12
N SER A 152 2.26 1.65 12.86
CA SER A 152 2.49 0.61 13.86
C SER A 152 3.85 0.79 14.55
N ILE A 153 4.92 0.98 13.78
CA ILE A 153 6.27 1.22 14.31
C ILE A 153 6.29 2.47 15.18
N ALA A 154 5.71 3.57 14.71
CA ALA A 154 5.62 4.81 15.48
C ALA A 154 4.86 4.62 16.80
N ALA A 155 3.74 3.88 16.79
CA ALA A 155 2.97 3.57 17.98
C ALA A 155 3.77 2.74 18.99
N PHE A 156 4.53 1.73 18.53
CA PHE A 156 5.38 0.94 19.41
C PHE A 156 6.56 1.73 20.00
N ILE A 157 7.20 2.61 19.21
CA ILE A 157 8.22 3.53 19.72
C ILE A 157 7.61 4.45 20.78
N GLY A 158 6.46 5.05 20.49
CA GLY A 158 5.73 5.88 21.44
C GLY A 158 5.38 5.14 22.74
N ALA A 159 4.91 3.90 22.63
CA ALA A 159 4.65 3.04 23.78
C ALA A 159 5.91 2.80 24.62
N GLY A 160 7.04 2.47 23.98
CA GLY A 160 8.31 2.27 24.67
C GLY A 160 8.78 3.51 25.42
N LEU A 161 8.70 4.68 24.78
CA LEU A 161 9.05 5.96 25.42
C LEU A 161 8.13 6.29 26.60
N MET A 162 6.81 6.14 26.43
CA MET A 162 5.84 6.38 27.50
C MET A 162 6.03 5.43 28.67
N LEU A 163 6.38 4.17 28.42
CA LEU A 163 6.67 3.19 29.45
C LEU A 163 7.90 3.61 30.27
N ILE A 164 8.99 4.01 29.60
CA ILE A 164 10.20 4.51 30.25
C ILE A 164 9.89 5.73 31.12
N LEU A 165 9.19 6.73 30.58
CA LEU A 165 8.82 7.93 31.31
C LEU A 165 7.92 7.63 32.53
N SER A 166 6.98 6.70 32.39
CA SER A 166 6.08 6.28 33.47
C SER A 166 6.85 5.58 34.59
N ILE A 167 7.80 4.71 34.23
CA ILE A 167 8.70 4.04 35.18
C ILE A 167 9.57 5.07 35.92
N LEU A 168 10.16 6.03 35.19
CA LEU A 168 10.94 7.12 35.80
C LEU A 168 10.08 7.99 36.72
N GLY A 169 8.83 8.27 36.36
CA GLY A 169 7.85 8.95 37.22
C GLY A 169 7.60 8.21 38.53
N VAL A 170 7.48 6.88 38.49
CA VAL A 170 7.40 6.04 39.69
C VAL A 170 8.67 6.08 40.53
N PHE A 171 9.86 6.09 39.91
CA PHE A 171 11.11 6.25 40.65
C PHE A 171 11.23 7.65 41.29
N HIS A 172 10.79 8.69 40.60
CA HIS A 172 10.75 10.05 41.13
C HIS A 172 9.82 10.15 42.35
N LEU A 173 8.62 9.56 42.27
CA LEU A 173 7.67 9.47 43.39
C LEU A 173 8.28 8.92 44.68
N ARG A 174 9.17 7.92 44.57
CA ARG A 174 9.83 7.31 45.73
C ARG A 174 10.87 8.23 46.38
N ARG A 175 11.37 9.25 45.68
CA ARG A 175 12.42 10.16 46.15
C ARG A 175 11.90 11.52 46.64
N VAL A 176 10.69 11.93 46.24
CA VAL A 176 10.13 13.24 46.60
C VAL A 176 9.64 13.29 48.06
N SER A 177 9.90 14.39 48.76
CA SER A 177 9.37 14.67 50.11
C SER A 177 7.86 14.90 50.12
N GLU A 178 7.16 14.49 51.17
CA GLU A 178 5.70 14.65 51.29
C GLU A 178 5.23 16.11 51.35
N LYS A 179 6.12 17.03 51.74
CA LYS A 179 5.83 18.46 51.85
C LYS A 179 6.13 19.25 50.57
N ALA A 180 6.61 18.61 49.51
CA ALA A 180 6.90 19.28 48.25
C ALA A 180 5.60 19.67 47.50
N GLU A 181 5.49 20.94 47.14
CA GLU A 181 4.45 21.46 46.24
C GLU A 181 4.94 21.43 44.78
N ILE A 182 4.02 21.67 43.84
CA ILE A 182 4.30 21.58 42.39
C ILE A 182 5.15 22.75 41.92
#